data_AF-A0A7C7J189-F1
#
_entry.id   AF-A0A7C7J189-F1
#
_cell.length_a   1.000
_cell.length_b   1.000
_cell.length_c   1.000
_cell.angle_alpha   90.00
_cell.angle_beta   90.00
_cell.angle_gamma   90.00
#
_symmetry.space_group_name_H-M   'P 1'
#
loop_
_entity.id
_entity.type
_entity.pdbx_description
1 polymer ?
#
loop_
_entity_poly.entity_id
_entity_poly.type
_entity_poly.pdbx_seq_one_letter_code
_entity_poly.pdbx_strand_id
1 'polypeptide(L)'
;MILTRWNPEAEVDQLLKTVFDNPFGTWGHNQVARASSPRMNVYENEGTFYVEVAMPGLNMNDIEITTHKQVLTVRGERKSEGEKEANYTVHLRDILPGTFSRSVRLPEYVNADSGSAQYEQGILSLTFQKKEEVKPKQIAVTSNGNPD
;
A
#
# COMPACT_ATOMS: atom_id res chain seq x y z
N MET A 1 33.32 4.19 -16.58
CA MET A 1 32.00 3.53 -16.67
C MET A 1 31.53 3.31 -15.24
N ILE A 2 30.61 4.14 -14.74
CA ILE A 2 30.14 4.07 -13.35
C ILE A 2 29.01 3.05 -13.31
N LEU A 3 29.28 1.88 -12.72
CA LEU A 3 28.26 0.93 -12.29
C LEU A 3 27.56 1.56 -11.08
N THR A 4 26.43 2.23 -11.29
CA THR A 4 25.53 2.56 -10.18
C THR A 4 25.06 1.24 -9.56
N ARG A 5 25.56 0.96 -8.36
CA ARG A 5 25.15 -0.18 -7.53
C ARG A 5 23.65 -0.06 -7.30
N TRP A 6 22.89 -1.04 -7.79
CA TRP A 6 21.47 -1.17 -7.55
C TRP A 6 21.20 -1.16 -6.04
N ASN A 7 20.37 -0.23 -5.57
CA ASN A 7 20.00 -0.08 -4.16
C ASN A 7 18.47 -0.11 -4.03
N PRO A 8 17.86 -1.29 -3.82
CA PRO A 8 16.40 -1.44 -3.78
C PRO A 8 15.74 -0.60 -2.69
N GLU A 9 16.43 -0.33 -1.57
CA GLU A 9 15.91 0.48 -0.46
C GLU A 9 15.60 1.92 -0.89
N ALA A 10 16.49 2.53 -1.68
CA ALA A 10 16.31 3.91 -2.13
C ALA A 10 15.17 4.05 -3.17
N GLU A 11 14.90 2.99 -3.93
CA GLU A 11 13.85 2.97 -4.95
C GLU A 11 12.47 2.78 -4.32
N VAL A 12 12.36 1.91 -3.31
CA VAL A 12 11.16 1.76 -2.47
C VAL A 12 10.86 3.07 -1.76
N ASP A 13 11.85 3.69 -1.10
CA ASP A 13 11.65 4.97 -0.41
C ASP A 13 11.18 6.09 -1.35
N GLN A 14 11.73 6.16 -2.57
CA GLN A 14 11.30 7.14 -3.58
C GLN A 14 9.90 6.83 -4.12
N LEU A 15 9.54 5.57 -4.32
CA LEU A 15 8.20 5.15 -4.73
C LEU A 15 7.16 5.42 -3.63
N LEU A 16 7.49 5.09 -2.38
CA LEU A 16 6.65 5.39 -1.23
C LEU A 16 6.43 6.90 -1.10
N LYS A 17 7.49 7.72 -1.19
CA LYS A 17 7.36 9.19 -1.21
C LYS A 17 6.50 9.66 -2.38
N THR A 18 6.65 9.11 -3.57
CA THR A 18 5.87 9.54 -4.74
C THR A 18 4.40 9.13 -4.65
N VAL A 19 4.06 8.04 -3.96
CA VAL A 19 2.66 7.62 -3.75
C VAL A 19 2.04 8.31 -2.53
N PHE A 20 2.81 8.57 -1.48
CA PHE A 20 2.34 9.24 -0.26
C PHE A 20 2.30 10.78 -0.38
N ASP A 21 3.25 11.39 -1.08
CA ASP A 21 3.40 12.86 -1.16
C ASP A 21 2.73 13.47 -2.39
N ASN A 22 2.31 12.69 -3.40
CA ASN A 22 1.78 13.26 -4.63
C ASN A 22 0.28 13.65 -4.49
N PRO A 23 -0.06 14.96 -4.48
CA PRO A 23 -1.44 15.44 -4.41
C PRO A 23 -2.22 15.25 -5.73
N PHE A 24 -1.63 14.62 -6.76
CA PHE A 24 -2.22 14.44 -8.10
C PHE A 24 -2.67 13.01 -8.43
N GLY A 25 -2.70 12.09 -7.46
CA GLY A 25 -3.34 10.78 -7.60
C GLY A 25 -4.86 10.81 -7.46
N THR A 26 -5.54 11.77 -8.10
CA THR A 26 -6.98 11.98 -7.96
C THR A 26 -7.79 10.99 -8.80
N TRP A 27 -8.35 9.98 -8.13
CA TRP A 27 -9.78 9.73 -8.25
C TRP A 27 -10.40 10.20 -6.93
N GLY A 28 -11.00 11.41 -6.95
CA GLY A 28 -11.85 11.90 -5.86
C GLY A 28 -11.21 12.93 -4.94
N HIS A 29 -11.68 14.16 -5.05
CA HIS A 29 -11.60 15.23 -4.07
C HIS A 29 -11.58 14.75 -2.61
N ASN A 30 -10.59 15.18 -1.82
CA ASN A 30 -10.82 15.84 -0.53
C ASN A 30 -9.48 16.19 0.14
N GLN A 31 -9.18 17.48 0.23
CA GLN A 31 -8.12 17.99 1.12
C GLN A 31 -8.38 17.65 2.61
N VAL A 32 -9.56 17.11 2.94
CA VAL A 32 -9.94 16.55 4.26
C VAL A 32 -9.31 15.17 4.53
N ALA A 33 -8.82 14.45 3.51
CA ALA A 33 -8.41 13.04 3.60
C ALA A 33 -7.08 12.79 4.36
N ARG A 34 -6.24 13.81 4.57
CA ARG A 34 -4.95 13.62 5.26
C ARG A 34 -5.09 13.46 6.78
N ALA A 35 -6.16 13.97 7.39
CA ALA A 35 -6.33 13.93 8.85
C ALA A 35 -6.86 12.58 9.40
N SER A 36 -7.52 11.76 8.57
CA SER A 36 -8.16 10.50 9.01
C SER A 36 -7.58 9.24 8.34
N SER A 37 -6.51 9.38 7.57
CA SER A 37 -5.87 8.21 6.95
C SER A 37 -5.17 7.37 8.02
N PRO A 38 -5.42 6.05 8.09
CA PRO A 38 -4.81 5.18 9.10
C PRO A 38 -3.29 5.17 8.96
N ARG A 39 -2.61 5.01 10.10
CA ARG A 39 -1.15 4.77 10.13
C ARG A 39 -0.85 3.44 9.46
N MET A 40 0.31 3.36 8.81
CA MET A 40 0.69 2.18 8.02
C MET A 40 2.19 2.01 8.07
N ASN A 41 2.62 0.77 8.25
CA ASN A 41 4.00 0.35 8.11
C ASN A 41 4.16 -0.43 6.82
N VAL A 42 5.29 -0.28 6.15
CA VAL A 42 5.66 -1.03 4.95
C VAL A 42 7.11 -1.47 5.13
N TYR A 43 7.35 -2.77 5.03
CA TYR A 43 8.68 -3.35 5.21
C TYR A 43 8.75 -4.70 4.50
N GLU A 44 9.96 -5.23 4.31
CA GLU A 44 10.17 -6.49 3.63
C GLU A 44 11.35 -7.26 4.21
N ASN A 45 11.38 -8.57 3.96
CA ASN A 45 12.55 -9.42 4.14
C ASN A 45 12.93 -10.08 2.80
N GLU A 46 13.81 -11.08 2.80
CA GLU A 46 14.31 -11.71 1.58
C GLU A 46 13.21 -12.26 0.67
N GLY A 47 12.11 -12.78 1.23
CA GLY A 47 11.06 -13.46 0.44
C GLY A 47 9.68 -12.81 0.51
N THR A 48 9.41 -11.97 1.50
CA THR A 48 8.05 -11.45 1.79
C THR A 48 8.05 -9.94 1.94
N PHE A 49 7.00 -9.32 1.41
CA PHE A 49 6.65 -7.91 1.53
C PHE A 49 5.46 -7.77 2.48
N TYR A 50 5.54 -6.84 3.43
CA TYR A 50 4.57 -6.66 4.51
C TYR A 50 3.98 -5.26 4.47
N VAL A 51 2.67 -5.17 4.68
CA VAL A 51 1.97 -3.91 4.91
C VAL A 51 1.08 -4.07 6.14
N GLU A 52 1.31 -3.24 7.16
CA GLU A 52 0.46 -3.20 8.35
C GLU A 52 -0.33 -1.90 8.39
N VAL A 53 -1.60 -1.94 8.75
CA VAL A 53 -2.47 -0.76 8.81
C VAL A 53 -3.21 -0.71 10.15
N ALA A 54 -3.04 0.39 10.88
CA ALA A 54 -3.72 0.61 12.16
C ALA A 54 -5.18 1.02 11.92
N MET A 55 -6.10 0.13 12.25
CA MET A 55 -7.54 0.26 12.02
C MET A 55 -8.37 -0.13 13.26
N PRO A 56 -8.10 0.42 14.46
CA PRO A 56 -8.82 0.04 15.66
C PRO A 56 -10.30 0.39 15.57
N GLY A 57 -11.13 -0.45 16.19
CA GLY A 57 -12.59 -0.25 16.31
C GLY A 57 -13.40 -0.57 15.06
N LEU A 58 -12.78 -1.13 14.01
CA LEU A 58 -13.47 -1.55 12.79
C LEU A 58 -13.83 -3.04 12.83
N ASN A 59 -14.98 -3.39 12.27
CA ASN A 59 -15.30 -4.78 11.96
C ASN A 59 -14.62 -5.17 10.65
N MET A 60 -14.32 -6.46 10.48
CA MET A 60 -13.73 -6.98 9.23
C MET A 60 -14.59 -6.65 8.00
N ASN A 61 -15.92 -6.65 8.15
CA ASN A 61 -16.85 -6.35 7.07
C ASN A 61 -16.85 -4.87 6.64
N ASP A 62 -16.26 -3.99 7.46
CA ASP A 62 -16.12 -2.56 7.17
C ASP A 62 -14.74 -2.24 6.56
N ILE A 63 -13.96 -3.28 6.18
CA ILE A 63 -12.63 -3.18 5.58
C ILE A 63 -12.65 -3.78 4.17
N GLU A 64 -12.18 -3.00 3.19
CA GLU A 64 -12.03 -3.42 1.80
C GLU A 64 -10.55 -3.34 1.39
N ILE A 65 -10.04 -4.42 0.80
CA ILE A 65 -8.66 -4.53 0.33
C ILE A 65 -8.72 -4.88 -1.15
N THR A 66 -8.07 -4.08 -1.98
CA THR A 66 -7.99 -4.33 -3.42
C THR A 66 -6.57 -4.17 -3.91
N THR A 67 -6.18 -4.96 -4.90
CA THR A 67 -4.92 -4.79 -5.60
C THR A 67 -5.21 -4.70 -7.10
N HIS A 68 -4.77 -3.61 -7.74
CA HIS A 68 -4.93 -3.41 -9.17
C HIS A 68 -3.70 -2.73 -9.75
N LYS A 69 -3.10 -3.33 -10.78
CA LYS A 69 -1.87 -2.83 -11.45
C LYS A 69 -0.77 -2.44 -10.44
N GLN A 70 -0.44 -3.35 -9.53
CA GLN A 70 0.53 -3.15 -8.46
C GLN A 70 0.19 -2.01 -7.48
N VAL A 71 -1.07 -1.54 -7.44
CA VAL A 71 -1.53 -0.61 -6.41
C VAL A 71 -2.40 -1.37 -5.44
N LEU A 72 -1.90 -1.52 -4.22
CA LEU A 72 -2.64 -1.99 -3.07
C LEU A 72 -3.42 -0.82 -2.48
N THR A 73 -4.74 -0.96 -2.35
CA THR A 73 -5.63 0.01 -1.74
C THR A 73 -6.35 -0.64 -0.56
N VAL A 74 -6.24 -0.01 0.61
CA VAL A 74 -6.96 -0.36 1.83
C VAL A 74 -7.97 0.74 2.10
N ARG A 75 -9.24 0.37 2.17
CA ARG A 75 -10.36 1.27 2.47
C ARG A 75 -11.10 0.75 3.69
N GLY A 76 -11.64 1.67 4.48
CA GLY A 76 -12.58 1.32 5.54
C GLY A 76 -13.50 2.45 5.92
N GLU A 77 -14.49 2.14 6.76
CA GLU A 77 -15.50 3.09 7.23
C GLU A 77 -15.68 3.01 8.75
N ARG A 78 -15.36 4.09 9.45
CA ARG A 78 -15.75 4.26 10.87
C ARG A 78 -17.16 4.82 10.95
N LYS A 79 -18.09 4.03 11.46
CA LYS A 79 -19.47 4.48 11.67
C LYS A 79 -19.54 5.45 12.85
N SER A 80 -20.46 6.41 12.77
CA SER A 80 -20.78 7.29 13.89
C SER A 80 -21.58 6.52 14.94
N GLU A 81 -21.31 6.76 16.22
CA GLU A 81 -22.13 6.24 17.32
C GLU A 81 -23.48 6.99 17.48
N GLY A 82 -23.70 8.06 16.70
CA GLY A 82 -24.98 8.71 16.51
C GLY A 82 -25.72 9.04 17.82
N GLU A 83 -26.90 8.43 17.99
CA GLU A 83 -27.85 8.68 19.09
C GLU A 83 -27.27 8.46 20.49
N LYS A 84 -26.23 7.64 20.65
CA LYS A 84 -25.59 7.41 21.96
C LYS A 84 -24.95 8.69 22.52
N GLU A 85 -24.54 9.60 21.65
CA GLU A 85 -23.80 10.80 22.03
C GLU A 85 -24.70 12.03 22.18
N ALA A 86 -26.00 11.93 21.88
CA ALA A 86 -26.93 13.07 21.89
C ALA A 86 -27.03 13.76 23.27
N ASN A 87 -26.72 13.05 24.35
CA ASN A 87 -26.73 13.56 25.73
C ASN A 87 -25.32 13.80 26.29
N TYR A 88 -24.27 13.75 25.47
CA TYR A 88 -22.88 13.87 25.95
C TYR A 88 -22.36 15.30 25.77
N THR A 89 -21.63 15.79 26.77
CA THR A 89 -20.80 16.99 26.61
C THR A 89 -19.45 16.57 26.05
N VAL A 90 -19.20 16.87 24.77
CA VAL A 90 -17.96 16.52 24.09
C VAL A 90 -16.90 17.60 24.37
N HIS A 91 -15.86 17.25 25.12
CA HIS A 91 -14.73 18.15 25.39
C HIS A 91 -13.67 18.14 24.27
N LEU A 92 -13.48 17.01 23.60
CA LEU A 92 -12.55 16.81 22.48
C LEU A 92 -12.98 15.59 21.65
N ARG A 93 -12.82 15.65 20.32
CA ARG A 93 -13.09 14.53 19.41
C ARG A 93 -12.05 14.48 18.29
N ASP A 94 -11.05 13.62 18.46
CA ASP A 94 -9.99 13.40 17.47
C ASP A 94 -10.23 12.17 16.58
N ILE A 95 -11.02 11.21 17.07
CA ILE A 95 -11.41 10.02 16.32
C ILE A 95 -12.75 10.33 15.66
N LEU A 96 -12.69 10.66 14.37
CA LEU A 96 -13.87 11.06 13.60
C LEU A 96 -14.46 9.86 12.85
N PRO A 97 -15.81 9.74 12.81
CA PRO A 97 -16.45 8.83 11.89
C PRO A 97 -16.20 9.28 10.44
N GLY A 98 -16.31 8.34 9.51
CA GLY A 98 -16.14 8.58 8.10
C GLY A 98 -15.39 7.46 7.39
N THR A 99 -15.28 7.61 6.08
CA THR A 99 -14.52 6.70 5.23
C THR A 99 -13.06 7.16 5.12
N PHE A 100 -12.15 6.20 5.04
CA PHE A 100 -10.76 6.46 4.73
C PHE A 100 -10.29 5.49 3.64
N SER A 101 -9.29 5.92 2.88
CA SER A 101 -8.62 5.10 1.88
C SER A 101 -7.15 5.46 1.87
N ARG A 102 -6.30 4.43 1.87
CA ARG A 102 -4.85 4.58 1.73
C ARG A 102 -4.35 3.59 0.70
N SER A 103 -3.48 4.04 -0.18
CA SER A 103 -2.89 3.22 -1.22
C SER A 103 -1.38 3.20 -1.15
N VAL A 104 -0.78 2.07 -1.51
CA VAL A 104 0.65 1.85 -1.66
C VAL A 104 0.90 1.15 -2.99
N ARG A 105 1.91 1.60 -3.73
CA ARG A 105 2.38 0.87 -4.91
C ARG A 105 3.32 -0.24 -4.45
N LEU A 106 2.96 -1.47 -4.78
CA LEU A 106 3.82 -2.63 -4.64
C LEU A 106 4.94 -2.56 -5.69
N PRO A 107 6.19 -2.84 -5.30
CA PRO A 107 7.29 -2.95 -6.26
C PRO A 107 7.05 -4.05 -7.30
N GLU A 108 7.66 -3.93 -8.49
CA GLU A 108 7.47 -4.90 -9.57
C GLU A 108 7.95 -6.32 -9.22
N TYR A 109 8.92 -6.43 -8.31
CA TYR A 109 9.40 -7.72 -7.79
C TYR A 109 8.42 -8.36 -6.79
N VAL A 110 7.32 -7.70 -6.42
CA VAL A 110 6.28 -8.28 -5.56
C VAL A 110 5.19 -8.91 -6.41
N ASN A 111 4.78 -10.13 -6.04
CA ASN A 111 3.64 -10.81 -6.64
C ASN A 111 2.34 -10.33 -5.97
N ALA A 112 1.66 -9.37 -6.58
CA ALA A 112 0.38 -8.83 -6.13
C ALA A 112 -0.70 -9.91 -5.87
N ASP A 113 -0.69 -10.99 -6.65
CA ASP A 113 -1.71 -12.05 -6.58
C ASP A 113 -1.50 -13.01 -5.39
N SER A 114 -0.33 -12.95 -4.75
CA SER A 114 -0.01 -13.77 -3.57
C SER A 114 -0.49 -13.16 -2.25
N GLY A 115 -1.26 -12.08 -2.32
CA GLY A 115 -1.72 -11.34 -1.15
C GLY A 115 -2.52 -12.18 -0.17
N SER A 116 -2.14 -12.14 1.11
CA SER A 116 -2.97 -12.64 2.21
C SER A 116 -3.18 -11.57 3.27
N ALA A 117 -4.29 -11.65 3.99
CA ALA A 117 -4.72 -10.63 4.94
C ALA A 117 -5.13 -11.26 6.28
N GLN A 118 -4.68 -10.65 7.38
CA GLN A 118 -5.09 -11.00 8.74
C GLN A 118 -5.43 -9.72 9.50
N TYR A 119 -6.51 -9.74 10.28
CA TYR A 119 -6.92 -8.60 11.08
C TYR A 119 -7.09 -9.03 12.54
N GLU A 120 -6.20 -8.53 13.39
CA GLU A 120 -6.13 -8.90 14.80
C GLU A 120 -5.86 -7.64 15.63
N GLN A 121 -6.59 -7.50 16.75
CA GLN A 121 -6.38 -6.43 17.75
C GLN A 121 -6.35 -5.01 17.15
N GLY A 122 -7.12 -4.77 16.08
CA GLY A 122 -7.20 -3.47 15.41
C GLY A 122 -6.07 -3.19 14.42
N ILE A 123 -5.24 -4.18 14.08
CA ILE A 123 -4.19 -4.09 13.07
C ILE A 123 -4.53 -5.03 11.90
N LEU A 124 -4.53 -4.49 10.69
CA LEU A 124 -4.59 -5.28 9.46
C LEU A 124 -3.17 -5.54 8.96
N SER A 125 -2.79 -6.81 8.89
CA SER A 125 -1.51 -7.27 8.37
C SER A 125 -1.72 -7.92 7.01
N LEU A 126 -1.07 -7.36 5.99
CA LEU A 126 -1.07 -7.85 4.62
C LEU A 126 0.32 -8.37 4.27
N THR A 127 0.36 -9.53 3.62
CA THR A 127 1.62 -10.16 3.19
C THR A 127 1.57 -10.51 1.72
N PHE A 128 2.67 -10.30 1.02
CA PHE A 128 2.85 -10.64 -0.38
C PHE A 128 4.19 -11.33 -0.58
N GLN A 129 4.23 -12.38 -1.38
CA GLN A 129 5.47 -13.05 -1.75
C GLN A 129 6.20 -12.24 -2.83
N LYS A 130 7.53 -12.18 -2.71
CA LYS A 130 8.38 -11.68 -3.78
C LYS A 130 8.40 -12.70 -4.93
N LYS A 131 8.48 -12.22 -6.16
CA LYS A 131 8.66 -13.03 -7.35
C LYS A 131 10.04 -13.68 -7.29
N GLU A 132 10.13 -14.96 -7.64
CA GLU A 132 11.43 -15.58 -7.86
C GLU A 132 12.15 -14.81 -8.98
N GLU A 133 13.34 -14.27 -8.68
CA GLU A 133 14.12 -13.55 -9.67
C GLU A 133 14.44 -14.48 -10.85
N VAL A 134 13.87 -14.18 -12.00
CA VAL A 134 14.31 -14.80 -13.26
C VAL A 134 15.70 -14.23 -13.53
N LYS A 135 16.72 -15.08 -13.37
CA LYS A 135 18.11 -14.76 -13.72
C LYS A 135 18.15 -14.00 -15.05
N PRO A 136 19.01 -12.98 -15.21
CA PRO A 136 19.09 -12.20 -16.43
C PRO A 136 19.21 -13.11 -17.64
N LYS A 137 18.26 -13.01 -18.56
CA LYS A 137 18.30 -13.75 -19.82
C LYS A 137 19.39 -13.12 -20.68
N GLN A 138 20.45 -13.86 -20.95
CA GLN A 138 21.46 -13.46 -21.91
C GLN A 138 20.82 -13.43 -23.30
N ILE A 139 20.77 -12.26 -23.92
CA ILE A 139 20.29 -12.11 -25.30
C ILE A 139 21.50 -12.35 -26.20
N ALA A 140 21.44 -13.39 -27.04
CA ALA A 140 22.46 -13.64 -28.05
C ALA A 140 22.30 -12.65 -29.21
N VAL A 141 23.39 -12.02 -29.63
CA VAL A 141 23.42 -11.19 -30.84
C VAL A 141 23.56 -12.10 -32.06
N THR A 142 22.55 -12.13 -32.92
CA THR A 142 22.61 -12.81 -34.21
C THR A 142 22.98 -11.82 -35.31
N SER A 143 24.06 -12.13 -36.05
CA SER A 143 24.46 -11.42 -37.26
C SER A 143 23.68 -12.00 -38.45
N ASN A 144 22.86 -11.18 -39.11
CA ASN A 144 22.35 -11.49 -40.44
C ASN A 144 23.45 -11.15 -41.46
N GLY A 145 24.43 -12.03 -41.59
CA GLY A 145 25.43 -11.94 -42.66
C GLY A 145 24.85 -12.44 -43.97
N ASN A 146 24.68 -11.55 -44.95
CA ASN A 146 24.62 -11.95 -46.35
C ASN A 146 26.07 -12.15 -46.83
N PRO A 147 26.46 -13.32 -47.36
CA PRO A 147 27.78 -13.49 -47.93
C PRO A 147 27.78 -12.91 -49.36
N ASP A 148 28.56 -11.85 -49.59
CA ASP A 148 29.01 -11.43 -50.91
C ASP A 148 30.53 -11.17 -50.87
#